data_AF-A0AA41AHK0-F1
#
_entry.id   AF-A0AA41AHK0-F1
#
_cell.length_a   1.000
_cell.length_b   1.000
_cell.length_c   1.000
_cell.angle_alpha   90.00
_cell.angle_beta   90.00
_cell.angle_gamma   90.00
#
_symmetry.space_group_name_H-M   'P 1'
#
loop_
_entity.id
_entity.type
_entity.pdbx_description
1 polymer ?
#
loop_
_entity_poly.entity_id
_entity_poly.type
_entity_poly.pdbx_seq_one_letter_code
_entity_poly.pdbx_strand_id
1 'polypeptide(L)'
;MQTSSSFTQQDGLFINSHFHQFIEQQLAPQAAMPSDDIYQVLATLVDEFGCTCRKTKHNADDVLDVQTLLNAYQHNNHPYCNVDSQTTEAVLDEHCCQVPAIIVVALMDTLSGTFNTDQDAHAIYHRAAQLTNRACTHRVNLVNVSAA
;
A
#
# COMPACT_ATOMS: atom_id res chain seq x y z
N MET A 1 -23.24 -12.39 -10.88
CA MET A 1 -23.30 -10.93 -11.12
C MET A 1 -21.87 -10.48 -11.29
N GLN A 2 -21.45 -10.09 -12.49
CA GLN A 2 -20.13 -9.48 -12.70
C GLN A 2 -20.22 -8.04 -12.23
N THR A 3 -19.67 -7.74 -11.06
CA THR A 3 -19.34 -6.36 -10.68
C THR A 3 -18.19 -5.94 -11.59
N SER A 4 -18.50 -5.22 -12.68
CA SER A 4 -17.48 -4.55 -13.47
C SER A 4 -16.78 -3.57 -12.54
N SER A 5 -15.55 -3.88 -12.12
CA SER A 5 -14.73 -2.97 -11.33
C SER A 5 -14.50 -1.71 -12.14
N SER A 6 -14.99 -0.58 -11.63
CA SER A 6 -14.73 0.74 -12.23
C SER A 6 -13.44 1.30 -11.66
N PHE A 7 -12.66 1.96 -12.53
CA PHE A 7 -11.39 2.57 -12.17
C PHE A 7 -11.41 4.07 -12.48
N THR A 8 -10.78 4.86 -11.63
CA THR A 8 -10.54 6.30 -11.83
C THR A 8 -9.05 6.52 -12.04
N GLN A 9 -8.68 7.30 -13.04
CA GLN A 9 -7.28 7.63 -13.28
C GLN A 9 -6.81 8.73 -12.33
N GLN A 10 -5.71 8.51 -11.61
CA GLN A 10 -5.09 9.46 -10.68
C GLN A 10 -3.56 9.35 -10.77
N ASP A 11 -2.88 10.45 -11.04
CA ASP A 11 -1.41 10.54 -11.17
C ASP A 11 -0.75 9.41 -11.99
N GLY A 12 -1.35 9.07 -13.13
CA GLY A 12 -0.85 8.00 -14.02
C GLY A 12 -1.26 6.57 -13.61
N LEU A 13 -1.84 6.39 -12.42
CA LEU A 13 -2.38 5.13 -11.92
C LEU A 13 -3.88 4.99 -12.21
N PHE A 14 -4.37 3.75 -12.25
CA PHE A 14 -5.81 3.45 -12.26
C PHE A 14 -6.23 2.93 -10.88
N ILE A 15 -7.03 3.70 -10.17
CA ILE A 15 -7.46 3.41 -8.80
C ILE A 15 -8.84 2.77 -8.83
N ASN A 16 -9.00 1.61 -8.20
CA ASN A 16 -10.29 0.96 -8.05
C ASN A 16 -11.29 1.89 -7.35
N SER A 17 -12.53 1.96 -7.81
CA SER A 17 -13.53 2.91 -7.29
C SER A 17 -13.80 2.77 -5.79
N HIS A 18 -13.80 1.56 -5.24
CA HIS A 18 -13.98 1.35 -3.79
C HIS A 18 -12.76 1.86 -3.01
N PHE A 19 -11.56 1.64 -3.56
CA PHE A 19 -10.32 2.11 -2.95
C PHE A 19 -10.20 3.63 -3.04
N HIS A 20 -10.58 4.23 -4.17
CA HIS A 20 -10.66 5.67 -4.36
C HIS A 20 -11.62 6.32 -3.35
N GLN A 21 -12.84 5.79 -3.21
CA GLN A 21 -13.81 6.27 -2.22
C GLN A 21 -13.26 6.16 -0.79
N PHE A 22 -12.59 5.06 -0.45
CA PHE A 22 -11.97 4.90 0.85
C PHE A 22 -10.88 5.95 1.10
N ILE A 23 -10.03 6.24 0.11
CA ILE A 23 -9.00 7.27 0.21
C ILE A 23 -9.62 8.64 0.49
N GLU A 24 -10.61 9.05 -0.30
CA GLU A 24 -11.21 10.38 -0.17
C GLU A 24 -12.00 10.55 1.13
N GLN A 25 -12.76 9.53 1.53
CA GLN A 25 -13.73 9.65 2.62
C GLN A 25 -13.16 9.29 3.99
N GLN A 26 -12.11 8.47 4.04
CA GLN A 26 -11.57 7.95 5.31
C GLN A 26 -10.08 8.27 5.46
N LEU A 27 -9.25 7.82 4.51
CA LEU A 27 -7.80 7.87 4.68
C LEU A 27 -7.26 9.32 4.66
N ALA A 28 -7.70 10.13 3.70
CA ALA A 28 -7.28 11.54 3.59
C ALA A 28 -7.69 12.37 4.82
N PRO A 29 -8.96 12.32 5.30
CA PRO A 29 -9.35 12.97 6.55
C PRO A 29 -8.56 12.48 7.76
N GLN A 30 -8.38 11.16 7.91
CA GLN A 30 -7.65 10.57 9.03
C GLN A 30 -6.19 11.00 9.05
N ALA A 31 -5.55 11.03 7.89
CA ALA A 31 -4.18 11.47 7.75
C ALA A 31 -4.04 13.00 7.87
N ALA A 32 -5.11 13.77 7.72
CA ALA A 32 -5.05 15.22 7.49
C ALA A 32 -4.14 15.57 6.29
N MET A 33 -4.32 14.84 5.18
CA MET A 33 -3.56 14.98 3.94
C MET A 33 -4.53 15.02 2.75
N PRO A 34 -4.35 15.92 1.78
CA PRO A 34 -5.14 15.94 0.54
C PRO A 34 -5.06 14.60 -0.20
N SER A 35 -6.16 14.17 -0.82
CA SER A 35 -6.18 12.93 -1.60
C SER A 35 -5.21 12.96 -2.79
N ASP A 36 -5.04 14.11 -3.43
CA ASP A 36 -4.08 14.31 -4.53
C ASP A 36 -2.64 13.98 -4.09
N ASP A 37 -2.24 14.44 -2.91
CA ASP A 37 -0.92 14.14 -2.34
C ASP A 37 -0.77 12.63 -2.07
N ILE A 38 -1.84 11.97 -1.60
CA ILE A 38 -1.83 10.51 -1.39
C ILE A 38 -1.64 9.76 -2.71
N TYR A 39 -2.32 10.17 -3.79
CA TYR A 39 -2.14 9.58 -5.11
C TYR A 39 -0.72 9.80 -5.65
N GLN A 40 -0.15 10.98 -5.44
CA GLN A 40 1.22 11.30 -5.85
C GLN A 40 2.25 10.46 -5.10
N VAL A 41 2.08 10.29 -3.79
CA VAL A 41 2.94 9.41 -2.99
C VAL A 41 2.82 7.96 -3.49
N LEU A 42 1.60 7.50 -3.76
CA LEU A 42 1.35 6.15 -4.27
C LEU A 42 2.04 5.93 -5.63
N ALA A 43 1.92 6.85 -6.58
CA ALA A 43 2.59 6.79 -7.88
C ALA A 43 4.12 6.75 -7.73
N THR A 44 4.67 7.60 -6.85
CA THR A 44 6.11 7.61 -6.55
C THR A 44 6.59 6.27 -6.01
N LEU A 45 5.84 5.65 -5.07
CA LEU A 45 6.21 4.34 -4.53
C LEU A 45 6.09 3.22 -5.57
N VAL A 46 5.09 3.28 -6.45
CA VAL A 46 4.92 2.31 -7.54
C VAL A 46 6.07 2.42 -8.55
N ASP A 47 6.51 3.63 -8.91
CA ASP A 47 7.65 3.84 -9.80
C ASP A 47 8.97 3.33 -9.17
N GLU A 48 9.21 3.68 -7.90
CA GLU A 48 10.45 3.31 -7.20
C GLU A 48 10.55 1.81 -6.89
N PHE A 49 9.45 1.16 -6.49
CA PHE A 49 9.48 -0.22 -5.97
C PHE A 49 8.71 -1.24 -6.81
N GLY A 50 7.79 -0.83 -7.67
CA GLY A 50 6.90 -1.72 -8.42
C GLY A 50 7.65 -2.75 -9.26
N CYS A 51 8.69 -2.31 -9.98
CA CYS A 51 9.54 -3.20 -10.77
C CYS A 51 10.34 -4.21 -9.92
N THR A 52 10.83 -3.79 -8.75
CA THR A 52 11.67 -4.63 -7.89
C THR A 52 10.84 -5.74 -7.25
N CYS A 53 9.69 -5.39 -6.67
CA CYS A 53 8.78 -6.34 -6.03
C CYS A 53 8.16 -7.33 -7.04
N ARG A 54 7.87 -6.90 -8.29
CA ARG A 54 7.34 -7.83 -9.32
C ARG A 54 8.33 -8.91 -9.74
N LYS A 55 9.64 -8.64 -9.65
CA LYS A 55 10.68 -9.60 -10.03
C LYS A 55 10.90 -10.69 -8.99
N THR A 56 10.46 -10.51 -7.74
CA THR A 56 10.91 -11.34 -6.61
C THR A 56 10.10 -12.60 -6.33
N LYS A 57 8.83 -12.76 -6.73
CA LYS A 57 8.07 -14.05 -6.82
C LYS A 57 6.56 -13.81 -7.12
N HIS A 58 6.21 -13.32 -8.29
CA HIS A 58 4.79 -13.21 -8.66
C HIS A 58 4.19 -14.58 -9.05
N ASN A 59 3.22 -15.07 -8.26
CA ASN A 59 2.30 -16.11 -8.69
C ASN A 59 0.98 -15.45 -9.09
N ALA A 60 0.45 -15.78 -10.27
CA ALA A 60 -0.77 -15.15 -10.80
C ALA A 60 -2.01 -15.33 -9.89
N ASP A 61 -2.01 -16.33 -9.03
CA ASP A 61 -3.12 -16.63 -8.11
C ASP A 61 -2.98 -15.96 -6.74
N ASP A 62 -1.87 -15.26 -6.46
CA ASP A 62 -1.62 -14.64 -5.16
C ASP A 62 -2.00 -13.15 -5.20
N VAL A 63 -3.33 -12.90 -5.18
CA VAL A 63 -3.91 -11.55 -5.26
C VAL A 63 -4.61 -11.20 -3.95
N LEU A 64 -4.23 -10.07 -3.36
CA LEU A 64 -4.94 -9.45 -2.26
C LEU A 64 -6.14 -8.67 -2.81
N ASP A 65 -7.33 -9.23 -2.62
CA ASP A 65 -8.61 -8.63 -3.00
C ASP A 65 -8.84 -7.27 -2.31
N VAL A 66 -9.43 -6.33 -3.06
CA VAL A 66 -9.68 -4.95 -2.61
C VAL A 66 -10.60 -4.92 -1.40
N GLN A 67 -11.62 -5.76 -1.35
CA GLN A 67 -12.54 -5.78 -0.21
C GLN A 67 -11.86 -6.32 1.05
N THR A 68 -11.00 -7.33 0.91
CA THR A 68 -10.18 -7.86 2.02
C THR A 68 -9.23 -6.81 2.56
N LEU A 69 -8.55 -6.08 1.66
CA LEU A 69 -7.71 -4.93 2.00
C LEU A 69 -8.50 -3.88 2.80
N LEU A 70 -9.61 -3.39 2.24
CA LEU A 70 -10.41 -2.34 2.86
C LEU A 70 -11.01 -2.78 4.21
N ASN A 71 -11.51 -4.01 4.30
CA ASN A 71 -12.06 -4.56 5.53
C ASN A 71 -11.02 -4.57 6.65
N ALA A 72 -9.74 -4.87 6.36
CA ALA A 72 -8.69 -4.85 7.38
C ALA A 72 -8.53 -3.43 7.98
N TYR A 73 -8.42 -2.41 7.14
CA TYR A 73 -8.24 -1.03 7.60
C TYR A 73 -9.47 -0.44 8.28
N GLN A 74 -10.67 -0.80 7.85
CA GLN A 74 -11.90 -0.41 8.56
C GLN A 74 -11.94 -0.95 10.00
N HIS A 75 -11.25 -2.05 10.28
CA HIS A 75 -11.12 -2.63 11.62
C HIS A 75 -9.79 -2.26 12.30
N ASN A 76 -9.07 -1.25 11.80
CA ASN A 76 -7.75 -0.82 12.28
C ASN A 76 -6.73 -1.96 12.36
N ASN A 77 -6.75 -2.86 11.37
CA ASN A 77 -5.87 -4.01 11.31
C ASN A 77 -4.98 -3.98 10.07
N HIS A 78 -3.78 -4.56 10.19
CA HIS A 78 -2.89 -4.79 9.06
C HIS A 78 -3.42 -5.99 8.25
N PRO A 79 -3.65 -5.85 6.93
CA PRO A 79 -3.97 -6.99 6.08
C PRO A 79 -2.73 -7.89 5.98
N TYR A 80 -2.90 -9.19 6.15
CA TYR A 80 -1.80 -10.12 5.93
C TYR A 80 -1.40 -10.08 4.45
N CYS A 81 -0.27 -9.44 4.15
CA CYS A 81 0.29 -9.40 2.82
C CYS A 81 1.76 -9.82 2.88
N ASN A 82 2.20 -10.60 1.91
CA ASN A 82 3.60 -10.97 1.78
C ASN A 82 4.27 -10.01 0.79
N VAL A 83 5.37 -9.39 1.24
CA VAL A 83 6.13 -8.35 0.52
C VAL A 83 6.44 -8.73 -0.93
N ASP A 84 6.72 -10.01 -1.17
CA ASP A 84 7.29 -10.48 -2.43
C ASP A 84 6.33 -11.29 -3.31
N SER A 85 5.12 -11.60 -2.84
CA SER A 85 4.27 -12.56 -3.56
C SER A 85 2.88 -12.05 -3.95
N GLN A 86 2.37 -11.02 -3.29
CA GLN A 86 1.00 -10.56 -3.52
C GLN A 86 0.89 -9.27 -4.33
N THR A 87 -0.03 -9.25 -5.28
CA THR A 87 -0.49 -8.04 -5.99
C THR A 87 -1.90 -7.67 -5.55
N THR A 88 -2.36 -6.49 -5.94
CA THR A 88 -3.75 -6.07 -5.67
C THR A 88 -4.33 -5.30 -6.85
N GLU A 89 -5.62 -5.50 -7.09
CA GLU A 89 -6.40 -4.73 -8.06
C GLU A 89 -6.87 -3.38 -7.51
N ALA A 90 -6.52 -3.04 -6.27
CA ALA A 90 -6.84 -1.73 -5.71
C ALA A 90 -6.22 -0.60 -6.54
N VAL A 91 -5.09 -0.89 -7.17
CA VAL A 91 -4.30 0.05 -7.98
C VAL A 91 -3.70 -0.72 -9.15
N LEU A 92 -3.88 -0.20 -10.36
CA LEU A 92 -3.15 -0.62 -11.55
C LEU A 92 -2.17 0.48 -11.97
N ASP A 93 -1.00 0.08 -12.47
CA ASP A 93 -0.02 1.01 -13.05
C ASP A 93 -0.46 1.56 -14.41
N GLU A 94 0.38 2.39 -15.03
CA GLU A 94 0.12 2.99 -16.35
C GLU A 94 -0.02 1.95 -17.48
N HIS A 95 0.39 0.70 -17.25
CA HIS A 95 0.26 -0.43 -18.14
C HIS A 95 -0.90 -1.35 -17.77
N CYS A 96 -1.82 -0.89 -16.91
CA CYS A 96 -2.98 -1.63 -16.42
C CYS A 96 -2.61 -2.93 -15.68
N CYS A 97 -1.40 -3.01 -15.13
CA CYS A 97 -0.93 -4.16 -14.38
C CYS A 97 -1.13 -3.94 -12.87
N GLN A 98 -1.61 -4.97 -12.16
CA GLN A 98 -1.78 -4.93 -10.71
C GLN A 98 -0.47 -4.59 -10.01
N VAL A 99 -0.51 -3.66 -9.06
CA VAL A 99 0.70 -3.28 -8.32
C VAL A 99 0.96 -4.27 -7.17
N PRO A 100 2.22 -4.42 -6.72
CA PRO A 100 2.54 -5.15 -5.49
C PRO A 100 1.70 -4.66 -4.31
N ALA A 101 1.02 -5.57 -3.62
CA ALA A 101 0.12 -5.25 -2.52
C ALA A 101 0.84 -4.54 -1.37
N ILE A 102 2.10 -4.90 -1.13
CA ILE A 102 2.91 -4.28 -0.07
C ILE A 102 3.12 -2.77 -0.28
N ILE A 103 3.14 -2.27 -1.52
CA ILE A 103 3.27 -0.83 -1.79
C ILE A 103 2.03 -0.09 -1.29
N VAL A 104 0.85 -0.63 -1.61
CA VAL A 104 -0.44 -0.08 -1.17
C VAL A 104 -0.56 -0.19 0.36
N VAL A 105 -0.23 -1.35 0.92
CA VAL A 105 -0.31 -1.61 2.36
C VAL A 105 0.66 -0.73 3.15
N ALA A 106 1.90 -0.56 2.71
CA ALA A 106 2.87 0.29 3.39
C ALA A 106 2.40 1.76 3.46
N LEU A 107 1.83 2.28 2.38
CA LEU A 107 1.25 3.63 2.38
C LEU A 107 0.06 3.72 3.34
N MET A 108 -0.89 2.78 3.23
CA MET A 108 -2.08 2.78 4.07
C MET A 108 -1.74 2.67 5.56
N ASP A 109 -0.86 1.75 5.95
CA ASP A 109 -0.35 1.61 7.31
C ASP A 109 0.30 2.91 7.81
N THR A 110 1.12 3.55 6.98
CA THR A 110 1.78 4.83 7.31
C THR A 110 0.76 5.95 7.55
N LEU A 111 -0.31 5.99 6.76
CA LEU A 111 -1.36 7.00 6.85
C LEU A 111 -2.36 6.73 7.99
N SER A 112 -2.67 5.47 8.28
CA SER A 112 -3.57 5.06 9.35
C SER A 112 -2.90 4.95 10.72
N GLY A 113 -1.57 4.87 10.76
CA GLY A 113 -0.79 4.59 11.98
C GLY A 113 -0.81 3.11 12.39
N THR A 114 -1.17 2.21 11.48
CA THR A 114 -1.13 0.75 11.70
C THR A 114 0.31 0.26 11.55
N PHE A 115 0.77 -0.60 12.46
CA PHE A 115 2.15 -1.08 12.45
C PHE A 115 2.29 -2.43 11.75
N ASN A 116 3.39 -2.58 11.00
CA ASN A 116 3.82 -3.85 10.43
C ASN A 116 5.15 -4.32 11.05
N THR A 117 5.32 -5.63 11.17
CA THR A 117 6.52 -6.31 11.68
C THR A 117 7.30 -7.09 10.62
N ASP A 118 6.85 -7.10 9.36
CA ASP A 118 7.50 -7.86 8.27
C ASP A 118 8.87 -7.25 7.89
N GLN A 119 9.95 -7.96 8.16
CA GLN A 119 11.32 -7.45 8.07
C GLN A 119 11.73 -7.01 6.65
N ASP A 120 11.15 -7.59 5.60
CA ASP A 120 11.59 -7.37 4.22
C ASP A 120 10.97 -6.09 3.60
N ALA A 121 9.97 -5.48 4.25
CA ALA A 121 9.29 -4.28 3.74
C ALA A 121 9.92 -2.94 4.15
N HIS A 122 11.01 -2.95 4.93
CA HIS A 122 11.51 -1.74 5.63
C HIS A 122 11.74 -0.55 4.69
N ALA A 123 12.32 -0.76 3.51
CA ALA A 123 12.64 0.30 2.56
C ALA A 123 11.36 1.02 2.06
N ILE A 124 10.30 0.27 1.78
CA ILE A 124 9.03 0.79 1.27
C ILE A 124 8.34 1.62 2.35
N TYR A 125 8.26 1.10 3.58
CA TYR A 125 7.67 1.82 4.73
C TYR A 125 8.47 3.08 5.08
N HIS A 126 9.79 3.00 5.09
CA HIS A 126 10.63 4.15 5.35
C HIS A 126 10.42 5.23 4.29
N ARG A 127 10.30 4.84 3.02
CA ARG A 127 10.04 5.77 1.93
C ARG A 127 8.64 6.39 2.01
N ALA A 128 7.61 5.60 2.30
CA ALA A 128 6.26 6.10 2.52
C ALA A 128 6.21 7.13 3.66
N ALA A 129 6.93 6.86 4.76
CA ALA A 129 7.06 7.79 5.89
C ALA A 129 7.73 9.11 5.49
N GLN A 130 8.82 9.05 4.70
CA GLN A 130 9.49 10.26 4.20
C GLN A 130 8.58 11.10 3.30
N LEU A 131 7.95 10.47 2.30
CA LEU A 131 7.09 11.14 1.33
C LEU A 131 5.86 11.76 1.99
N THR A 132 5.39 11.14 3.08
CA THR A 132 4.21 11.60 3.80
C THR A 132 4.53 12.49 5.02
N ASN A 133 5.81 12.74 5.29
CA ASN A 133 6.30 13.44 6.48
C ASN A 133 5.75 12.87 7.80
N ARG A 134 5.73 11.53 7.93
CA ARG A 134 5.25 10.79 9.11
C ARG A 134 6.36 9.90 9.67
N ALA A 135 6.12 9.36 10.88
CA ALA A 135 6.99 8.36 11.46
C ALA A 135 6.87 7.03 10.69
N CYS A 136 7.98 6.32 10.55
CA CYS A 136 7.97 4.98 9.95
C CYS A 136 7.18 4.01 10.83
N THR A 137 6.13 3.41 10.27
CA THR A 137 5.26 2.44 10.96
C THR A 137 5.79 1.01 10.87
N HIS A 138 6.96 0.82 10.26
CA HIS A 138 7.68 -0.44 10.30
C HIS A 138 8.40 -0.61 11.63
N ARG A 139 8.00 -1.61 12.42
CA ARG A 139 8.73 -2.00 13.61
C ARG A 139 9.80 -3.00 13.22
N VAL A 140 11.00 -2.49 12.94
CA VAL A 140 12.20 -3.33 12.99
C VAL A 140 12.27 -3.87 14.41
N ASN A 141 12.17 -5.18 14.60
CA ASN A 141 12.61 -5.79 15.85
C ASN A 141 14.09 -5.39 16.01
N LEU A 142 14.33 -4.35 16.80
CA LEU A 142 15.62 -4.10 17.42
C LEU A 142 15.83 -5.33 18.30
N VAL A 143 16.41 -6.38 17.72
CA VAL A 143 17.14 -7.35 18.51
C VAL A 143 18.17 -6.49 19.21
N ASN A 144 17.92 -6.21 20.49
CA ASN A 144 18.88 -5.57 21.36
C ASN A 144 20.15 -6.41 21.28
N VAL A 145 21.07 -6.03 20.39
CA VAL A 145 22.49 -6.26 20.60
C VAL A 145 22.82 -5.29 21.71
N SER A 146 22.44 -5.70 22.93
CA SER A 146 22.88 -5.06 24.16
C SER A 146 24.40 -5.07 24.08
N ALA A 147 24.94 -3.88 23.89
CA ALA A 147 26.35 -3.63 23.90
C ALA A 147 26.93 -3.99 25.28
N ALA A 148 28.17 -4.50 25.24
CA ALA A 148 29.11 -4.75 26.33
C ALA A 148 28.90 -6.01 27.18
#